data_AF-Q98Q00-F1
#
_entry.id   AF-Q98Q00-F1
#
_cell.length_a   1.000
_cell.length_b   1.000
_cell.length_c   1.000
_cell.angle_alpha   90.00
_cell.angle_beta   90.00
_cell.angle_gamma   90.00
#
_symmetry.space_group_name_H-M   'P 1'
#
loop_
_entity.id
_entity.type
_entity.pdbx_description
1 polymer ?
#
loop_
_entity_poly.entity_id
_entity_poly.type
_entity_poly.pdbx_seq_one_letter_code
_entity_poly.pdbx_strand_id
1 'polypeptide(L)'
;MELHSLKSTPGSRKEKHRKGRGHAAGKGKQAGKGQSGQRKRSKVRLGFEGGQNPWFRRLPKRGFKNINHIEYQPLSLEALEKHFLENEVVDLEKIYEKRLVTKRTLPVKLLANGKLTKKLTIHVHSASQSAIQAVESLGGKVEVL
;
A
#
# COMPACT_ATOMS: atom_id res chain seq x y z
N MET A 1 -7.77 31.37 -18.96
CA MET A 1 -6.32 31.16 -19.06
C MET A 1 -6.00 30.90 -20.52
N GLU A 2 -5.27 31.80 -21.16
CA GLU A 2 -4.80 31.59 -22.53
C GLU A 2 -3.49 30.79 -22.49
N LEU A 3 -3.10 30.14 -23.59
CA LEU A 3 -1.89 29.30 -23.62
C LEU A 3 -0.63 30.04 -23.14
N HIS A 4 -0.53 31.33 -23.45
CA HIS A 4 0.61 32.18 -23.10
C HIS A 4 0.64 32.59 -21.61
N SER A 5 -0.48 32.46 -20.88
CA SER A 5 -0.59 32.86 -19.46
C SER A 5 -0.34 31.71 -18.48
N LEU A 6 -0.16 30.47 -18.97
CA LEU A 6 0.05 29.30 -18.13
C LEU A 6 1.44 29.35 -17.46
N LYS A 7 1.45 29.45 -16.13
CA LYS A 7 2.65 29.36 -15.31
C LYS A 7 2.57 28.12 -14.42
N SER A 8 3.67 27.39 -14.29
CA SER A 8 3.76 26.33 -13.29
C SER A 8 3.71 26.93 -11.88
N THR A 9 3.08 26.23 -10.94
CA THR A 9 3.12 26.61 -9.52
C THR A 9 4.57 26.78 -9.05
N PRO A 10 4.90 27.87 -8.32
CA PRO A 10 6.25 28.08 -7.80
C PRO A 10 6.78 26.84 -7.10
N GLY A 11 8.00 26.41 -7.44
CA GLY A 11 8.64 25.21 -6.89
C GLY A 11 8.29 23.87 -7.56
N SER A 12 7.31 23.82 -8.47
CA SER A 12 6.93 22.60 -9.21
C SER A 12 8.07 22.08 -10.10
N ARG A 13 8.87 22.98 -10.69
CA ARG A 13 9.99 22.65 -11.56
C ARG A 13 11.30 23.06 -10.91
N LYS A 14 12.17 22.08 -10.63
CA LYS A 14 13.54 22.32 -10.15
C LYS A 14 14.48 22.37 -11.34
N GLU A 15 15.44 23.28 -11.30
CA GLU A 15 16.47 23.35 -12.32
C GLU A 15 17.36 22.09 -12.28
N LYS A 16 17.68 21.54 -13.46
CA LYS A 16 18.55 20.38 -13.56
C LYS A 16 20.00 20.80 -13.39
N HIS A 17 20.70 20.18 -12.44
CA HIS A 17 22.15 20.32 -12.37
C HIS A 17 22.83 19.69 -13.60
N ARG A 18 23.47 20.52 -14.43
CA ARG A 18 24.19 20.10 -15.64
C ARG A 18 25.65 19.81 -15.29
N LYS A 19 25.97 18.52 -15.08
CA LYS A 19 27.33 18.05 -14.80
C LYS A 19 28.27 18.30 -16.00
N GLY A 20 29.54 18.60 -15.74
CA GLY A 20 30.54 18.79 -16.80
C GLY A 20 30.37 20.07 -17.64
N ARG A 21 29.94 21.18 -17.02
CA ARG A 21 29.72 22.49 -17.67
C ARG A 21 30.47 23.60 -16.94
N GLY A 22 31.79 23.47 -16.86
CA GLY A 22 32.67 24.45 -16.22
C GLY A 22 32.89 24.22 -14.72
N HIS A 23 33.99 24.74 -14.21
CA HIS A 23 34.42 24.56 -12.82
C HIS A 23 33.50 25.25 -11.81
N ALA A 24 33.02 26.46 -12.14
CA ALA A 24 32.14 27.25 -11.28
C ALA A 24 30.79 26.56 -10.97
N ALA A 25 30.32 25.65 -11.83
CA ALA A 25 29.09 24.90 -11.60
C ALA A 25 29.21 23.76 -10.56
N GLY A 26 30.35 23.62 -9.88
CA GLY A 26 30.60 22.68 -8.78
C GLY A 26 30.91 21.23 -9.17
N LYS A 27 30.42 20.75 -10.33
CA LYS A 27 30.73 19.39 -10.86
C LYS A 27 31.30 19.44 -12.27
N GLY A 28 32.27 20.34 -12.50
CA GLY A 28 32.93 20.56 -13.79
C GLY A 28 33.84 19.39 -14.20
N LYS A 29 35.06 19.36 -13.67
CA LYS A 29 36.13 18.47 -14.15
C LYS A 29 35.85 16.97 -13.99
N GLN A 30 35.29 16.53 -12.86
CA GLN A 30 35.05 15.11 -12.58
C GLN A 30 33.56 14.72 -12.57
N ALA A 31 32.64 15.63 -12.91
CA ALA A 31 31.19 15.37 -12.88
C ALA A 31 30.65 14.78 -11.55
N GLY A 32 31.36 14.98 -10.43
CA GLY A 32 31.05 14.39 -9.12
C GLY A 32 31.50 12.93 -8.93
N LYS A 33 32.40 12.41 -9.78
CA LYS A 33 32.91 11.03 -9.70
C LYS A 33 34.26 10.86 -8.96
N GLY A 34 34.94 11.96 -8.61
CA GLY A 34 36.28 11.92 -8.02
C GLY A 34 37.42 11.69 -9.04
N GLN A 35 38.66 11.52 -8.54
CA GLN A 35 39.87 11.52 -9.37
C GLN A 35 40.17 10.18 -10.05
N SER A 36 40.15 9.07 -9.32
CA SER A 36 40.57 7.74 -9.80
C SER A 36 39.73 6.65 -9.15
N GLY A 37 39.86 5.40 -9.62
CA GLY A 37 39.15 4.23 -9.09
C GLY A 37 38.04 3.71 -10.02
N GLN A 38 37.58 2.48 -9.75
CA GLN A 38 36.60 1.78 -10.58
C GLN A 38 35.29 2.57 -10.77
N ARG A 39 34.84 3.28 -9.71
CA ARG A 39 33.62 4.11 -9.71
C ARG A 39 33.69 5.34 -10.63
N LYS A 40 34.88 5.76 -11.06
CA LYS A 40 35.04 6.85 -12.04
C LYS A 40 34.65 6.40 -13.44
N ARG A 41 35.05 5.19 -13.82
CA ARG A 41 34.85 4.62 -15.16
C ARG A 41 33.51 3.90 -15.28
N SER A 42 33.12 3.15 -14.24
CA SER A 42 31.91 2.34 -14.24
C SER A 42 31.19 2.33 -12.87
N LYS A 43 30.14 1.54 -12.73
CA LYS A 43 29.39 1.33 -11.49
C LYS A 43 29.75 -0.02 -10.86
N VAL A 44 29.57 -0.13 -9.56
CA VAL A 44 29.65 -1.41 -8.83
C VAL A 44 28.22 -1.94 -8.65
N ARG A 45 28.01 -3.26 -8.82
CA ARG A 45 26.68 -3.86 -8.65
C ARG A 45 26.15 -3.65 -7.23
N LEU A 46 24.83 -3.56 -7.09
CA LEU A 46 24.18 -3.55 -5.79
C LEU A 46 24.45 -4.89 -5.07
N GLY A 47 24.71 -4.83 -3.76
CA GLY A 47 25.02 -5.99 -2.92
C GLY A 47 26.42 -6.60 -3.09
N PHE A 48 27.40 -5.87 -3.66
CA PHE A 48 28.82 -6.25 -3.58
C PHE A 48 29.51 -5.52 -2.42
N GLU A 49 30.01 -6.28 -1.45
CA GLU A 49 30.59 -5.79 -0.19
C GLU A 49 32.13 -5.85 -0.17
N GLY A 50 32.77 -5.70 -1.33
CA GLY A 50 34.24 -5.61 -1.41
C GLY A 50 35.00 -6.93 -1.24
N GLY A 51 34.33 -8.08 -1.37
CA GLY A 51 34.95 -9.41 -1.30
C GLY A 51 34.54 -10.24 -0.08
N GLN A 52 33.95 -9.63 0.94
CA GLN A 52 33.32 -10.36 2.02
C GLN A 52 32.10 -11.15 1.52
N ASN A 53 31.74 -12.24 2.22
CA ASN A 53 30.47 -12.94 1.99
C ASN A 53 29.30 -11.95 2.16
N PRO A 54 28.50 -11.65 1.12
CA PRO A 54 27.46 -10.63 1.21
C PRO A 54 26.41 -10.95 2.28
N TRP A 55 25.81 -9.91 2.87
CA TRP A 55 24.84 -10.04 3.95
C TRP A 55 23.71 -11.05 3.65
N PHE A 56 23.14 -11.02 2.44
CA PHE A 56 22.06 -11.91 2.02
C PHE A 56 22.46 -13.40 1.95
N ARG A 57 23.75 -13.71 2.01
CA ARG A 57 24.28 -15.08 2.08
C ARG A 57 24.66 -15.51 3.50
N ARG A 58 24.80 -14.58 4.45
CA ARG A 58 25.09 -14.89 5.86
C ARG A 58 23.82 -15.34 6.59
N LEU A 59 22.68 -14.81 6.18
CA LEU A 59 21.40 -15.14 6.77
C LEU A 59 20.82 -16.43 6.17
N PRO A 60 20.24 -17.33 6.99
CA PRO A 60 19.60 -18.52 6.50
C PRO A 60 18.31 -18.17 5.75
N LYS A 61 18.01 -18.94 4.69
CA LYS A 61 16.67 -18.92 4.07
C LYS A 61 15.73 -19.76 4.92
N ARG A 62 14.52 -19.26 5.20
CA ARG A 62 13.52 -19.98 5.98
C ARG A 62 12.12 -19.76 5.44
N GLY A 63 11.29 -20.81 5.52
CA GLY A 63 9.86 -20.77 5.22
C GLY A 63 9.51 -21.31 3.84
N PHE A 64 8.21 -21.38 3.59
CA PHE A 64 7.62 -21.74 2.30
C PHE A 64 6.38 -20.87 2.07
N LYS A 65 5.93 -20.74 0.82
CA LYS A 65 4.65 -20.11 0.50
C LYS A 65 3.61 -21.21 0.31
N ASN A 66 2.58 -21.25 1.15
CA ASN A 66 1.44 -22.14 0.94
C ASN A 66 0.73 -21.74 -0.36
N ILE A 67 0.66 -22.68 -1.32
CA ILE A 67 0.07 -22.47 -2.64
C ILE A 67 -1.45 -22.28 -2.54
N ASN A 68 -2.09 -22.92 -1.57
CA ASN A 68 -3.54 -22.90 -1.35
C ASN A 68 -3.95 -21.93 -0.23
N HIS A 69 -3.10 -20.95 0.11
CA HIS A 69 -3.45 -19.96 1.12
C HIS A 69 -4.56 -19.03 0.61
N ILE A 70 -5.71 -19.09 1.27
CA ILE A 70 -6.84 -18.20 0.99
C ILE A 70 -6.63 -16.89 1.75
N GLU A 71 -6.26 -15.85 1.00
CA GLU A 71 -6.13 -14.49 1.53
C GLU A 71 -7.51 -13.82 1.61
N TYR A 72 -7.90 -13.39 2.80
CA TYR A 72 -9.15 -12.65 3.00
C TYR A 72 -8.89 -11.14 2.99
N GLN A 73 -9.84 -10.39 2.46
CA GLN A 73 -9.87 -8.94 2.60
C GLN A 73 -10.59 -8.57 3.90
N PRO A 74 -9.94 -7.82 4.81
CA PRO A 74 -10.56 -7.40 6.05
C PRO A 74 -11.60 -6.30 5.80
N LEU A 75 -12.78 -6.47 6.37
CA LEU A 75 -13.83 -5.46 6.47
C LEU A 75 -14.00 -5.09 7.95
N SER A 76 -13.88 -3.81 8.29
CA SER A 76 -14.00 -3.33 9.67
C SER A 76 -15.42 -2.83 9.98
N LEU A 77 -15.81 -2.92 11.26
CA LEU A 77 -17.07 -2.35 11.75
C LEU A 77 -17.13 -0.84 11.58
N GLU A 78 -16.01 -0.13 11.76
CA GLU A 78 -15.94 1.32 11.54
C GLU A 78 -16.26 1.71 10.09
N ALA A 79 -15.81 0.91 9.11
CA ALA A 79 -16.12 1.15 7.71
C ALA A 79 -17.62 0.98 7.46
N LEU A 80 -18.25 -0.01 8.08
CA LEU A 80 -19.69 -0.19 7.98
C LEU A 80 -20.46 0.98 8.58
N GLU A 81 -20.06 1.44 9.77
CA GLU A 81 -20.67 2.58 10.46
C GLU A 81 -20.62 3.86 9.59
N LYS A 82 -19.50 4.12 8.91
CA LYS A 82 -19.34 5.32 8.07
C LYS A 82 -20.15 5.26 6.78
N HIS A 83 -20.27 4.08 6.19
CA HIS A 83 -20.73 3.95 4.81
C HIS A 83 -22.16 3.44 4.66
N PHE A 84 -22.74 2.80 5.67
CA PHE A 84 -24.10 2.24 5.63
C PHE A 84 -25.05 2.97 6.58
N LEU A 85 -26.34 2.91 6.26
CA LEU A 85 -27.41 3.48 7.08
C LEU A 85 -28.03 2.42 8.01
N GLU A 86 -28.78 2.89 9.01
CA GLU A 86 -29.53 2.01 9.91
C GLU A 86 -30.47 1.08 9.13
N ASN A 87 -30.49 -0.21 9.49
CA ASN A 87 -31.27 -1.29 8.86
C ASN A 87 -30.94 -1.58 7.39
N GLU A 88 -29.76 -1.17 6.90
CA GLU A 88 -29.35 -1.49 5.54
C GLU A 88 -28.81 -2.93 5.43
N VAL A 89 -29.13 -3.60 4.32
CA VAL A 89 -28.52 -4.89 3.94
C VAL A 89 -27.18 -4.62 3.27
N VAL A 90 -26.12 -5.22 3.81
CA VAL A 90 -24.72 -5.10 3.37
C VAL A 90 -24.35 -6.34 2.57
N ASP A 91 -24.54 -6.27 1.26
CA ASP A 91 -24.14 -7.32 0.32
C ASP A 91 -22.71 -7.11 -0.20
N LEU A 92 -22.11 -8.17 -0.72
CA LEU A 92 -20.79 -8.12 -1.36
C LEU A 92 -20.72 -7.04 -2.46
N GLU A 93 -21.76 -6.92 -3.30
CA GLU A 93 -21.80 -5.90 -4.35
C GLU A 93 -21.77 -4.47 -3.79
N LYS A 94 -22.55 -4.19 -2.73
CA LYS A 94 -22.53 -2.87 -2.08
C LYS A 94 -21.17 -2.56 -1.44
N ILE A 95 -20.51 -3.57 -0.86
CA ILE A 95 -19.17 -3.43 -0.30
C ILE A 95 -18.17 -3.03 -1.42
N TYR A 96 -18.31 -3.62 -2.62
CA TYR A 96 -17.50 -3.25 -3.80
C TYR A 96 -17.83 -1.86 -4.35
N GLU A 97 -19.11 -1.51 -4.46
CA GLU A 97 -19.56 -0.19 -4.94
C GLU A 97 -19.05 0.94 -4.04
N LYS A 98 -19.11 0.76 -2.72
CA LYS A 98 -18.58 1.70 -1.74
C LYS A 98 -17.05 1.63 -1.60
N ARG A 99 -16.37 0.75 -2.37
CA ARG A 99 -14.91 0.54 -2.40
C ARG A 99 -14.31 0.21 -1.04
N LEU A 100 -15.05 -0.48 -0.18
CA LEU A 100 -14.54 -0.93 1.12
C LEU A 100 -13.58 -2.10 0.96
N VAL A 101 -13.82 -2.93 -0.06
CA VAL A 101 -12.87 -3.92 -0.55
C VAL A 101 -12.74 -3.77 -2.06
N THR A 102 -11.56 -4.11 -2.60
CA THR A 102 -11.24 -3.80 -4.01
C THR A 102 -11.21 -5.03 -4.91
N LYS A 103 -10.80 -6.19 -4.37
CA LYS A 103 -10.58 -7.39 -5.19
C LYS A 103 -11.82 -8.27 -5.13
N ARG A 104 -12.50 -8.48 -6.27
CA ARG A 104 -13.61 -9.44 -6.35
C ARG A 104 -13.18 -10.91 -6.27
N THR A 105 -11.89 -11.18 -6.46
CA THR A 105 -11.32 -12.53 -6.45
C THR A 105 -10.97 -13.05 -5.05
N LEU A 106 -11.01 -12.21 -4.03
CA LEU A 106 -10.66 -12.59 -2.66
C LEU A 106 -11.89 -12.55 -1.76
N PRO A 107 -12.08 -13.55 -0.89
CA PRO A 107 -13.18 -13.55 0.07
C PRO A 107 -13.04 -12.39 1.07
N VAL A 108 -14.17 -11.97 1.62
CA VAL A 108 -14.26 -10.84 2.56
C VAL A 108 -14.46 -11.39 3.96
N LYS A 109 -13.65 -10.94 4.92
CA LYS A 109 -13.75 -11.30 6.33
C LYS A 109 -14.12 -10.09 7.19
N LEU A 110 -15.22 -10.17 7.92
CA LEU A 110 -15.64 -9.16 8.87
C LEU A 110 -14.82 -9.25 10.17
N LEU A 111 -14.25 -8.12 10.61
CA LEU A 111 -13.42 -8.00 11.81
C LEU A 111 -13.94 -6.90 12.74
N ALA A 112 -13.85 -7.15 14.05
CA ALA A 112 -14.34 -6.26 15.11
C ALA A 112 -13.40 -5.07 15.38
N ASN A 113 -13.05 -4.32 14.33
CA ASN A 113 -12.25 -3.12 14.44
C ASN A 113 -13.13 -1.87 14.37
N GLY A 114 -13.20 -1.15 15.50
CA GLY A 114 -14.01 0.05 15.67
C GLY A 114 -15.39 -0.21 16.26
N LYS A 115 -16.19 0.85 16.36
CA LYS A 115 -17.53 0.82 16.96
C LYS A 115 -18.58 0.81 15.85
N LEU A 116 -19.50 -0.15 15.94
CA LEU A 116 -20.76 -0.13 15.20
C LEU A 116 -21.83 0.36 16.18
N THR A 117 -22.67 1.29 15.75
CA THR A 117 -23.87 1.71 16.48
C THR A 117 -25.14 1.35 15.72
N LYS A 118 -25.02 1.11 14.42
CA LYS A 118 -26.14 0.83 13.54
C LYS A 118 -26.49 -0.65 13.46
N LYS A 119 -27.79 -0.96 13.43
CA LYS A 119 -28.30 -2.29 13.11
C LYS A 119 -28.13 -2.55 11.61
N LEU A 120 -27.39 -3.60 11.26
CA LEU A 120 -27.13 -4.00 9.88
C LEU A 120 -27.34 -5.51 9.69
N THR A 121 -27.76 -5.90 8.49
CA THR A 121 -27.72 -7.30 8.03
C THR A 121 -26.52 -7.44 7.09
N ILE A 122 -25.55 -8.28 7.44
CA ILE A 122 -24.25 -8.34 6.75
C ILE A 122 -24.04 -9.70 6.12
N HIS A 123 -23.82 -9.72 4.79
CA HIS A 123 -23.48 -10.92 4.02
C HIS A 123 -22.00 -10.90 3.65
N VAL A 124 -21.22 -11.81 4.24
CA VAL A 124 -19.76 -11.90 4.04
C VAL A 124 -19.30 -13.37 3.95
N HIS A 125 -18.09 -13.62 3.47
CA HIS A 125 -17.57 -14.99 3.34
C HIS A 125 -17.04 -15.56 4.67
N SER A 126 -16.69 -14.69 5.62
CA SER A 126 -16.22 -15.09 6.94
C SER A 126 -16.39 -13.93 7.92
N ALA A 127 -16.51 -14.23 9.21
CA ALA A 127 -16.54 -13.23 10.26
C ALA A 127 -15.76 -13.70 11.48
N SER A 128 -15.09 -12.79 12.19
CA SER A 128 -14.54 -13.08 13.52
C SER A 128 -15.67 -13.19 14.55
N GLN A 129 -15.52 -14.07 15.54
CA GLN A 129 -16.50 -14.24 16.62
C GLN A 129 -16.84 -12.93 17.33
N SER A 130 -15.85 -12.08 17.61
CA SER A 130 -16.06 -10.76 18.21
C SER A 130 -16.89 -9.81 17.33
N ALA A 131 -16.79 -9.94 16.00
CA ALA A 131 -17.57 -9.11 15.08
C ALA A 131 -19.02 -9.56 15.02
N ILE A 132 -19.27 -10.87 15.05
CA ILE A 132 -20.62 -11.45 15.12
C ILE A 132 -21.32 -10.93 16.38
N GLN A 133 -20.67 -11.07 17.54
CA GLN A 133 -21.20 -10.59 18.82
C GLN A 133 -21.50 -9.09 18.82
N ALA A 134 -20.59 -8.27 18.27
CA ALA A 134 -20.80 -6.82 18.18
C ALA A 134 -22.03 -6.47 17.32
N VAL A 135 -22.25 -7.17 16.20
CA VAL A 135 -23.40 -6.93 15.32
C VAL A 135 -24.71 -7.43 15.94
N GLU A 136 -24.70 -8.64 16.52
CA GLU A 136 -25.87 -9.24 17.16
C GLU A 136 -26.30 -8.46 18.41
N SER A 137 -25.35 -7.88 19.17
CA SER A 137 -25.68 -7.03 20.33
C SER A 137 -26.50 -5.78 19.98
N LEU A 138 -26.43 -5.32 18.73
CA LEU A 138 -27.23 -4.21 18.20
C LEU A 138 -28.53 -4.69 17.53
N GLY A 139 -28.82 -6.00 17.59
CA GLY A 139 -29.95 -6.64 16.92
C GLY A 139 -29.76 -6.82 15.42
N GLY A 140 -28.54 -6.69 14.91
CA GLY A 140 -28.17 -7.00 13.53
C GLY A 140 -27.99 -8.51 13.30
N LYS A 141 -27.72 -8.90 12.05
CA LYS A 141 -27.51 -10.31 11.66
C LYS A 141 -26.28 -10.42 10.77
N VAL A 142 -25.45 -11.43 10.99
CA VAL A 142 -24.32 -11.76 10.11
C VAL A 142 -24.61 -13.11 9.45
N GLU A 143 -24.65 -13.12 8.12
CA GLU A 143 -24.81 -14.34 7.32
C GLU A 143 -23.52 -14.64 6.58
N VAL A 144 -23.03 -15.87 6.74
CA VAL A 144 -21.81 -16.35 6.10
C VAL A 144 -22.18 -17.11 4.83
N LEU A 145 -21.64 -16.66 3.70
CA LEU A 145 -21.86 -17.23 2.36
C LEU A 145 -20.94 -18.43 2.06
#